data_AF-A0A5S3PA24-F1
#
_entry.id   AF-A0A5S3PA24-F1
#
_cell.length_a   1.000
_cell.length_b   1.000
_cell.length_c   1.000
_cell.angle_alpha   90.00
_cell.angle_beta   90.00
_cell.angle_gamma   90.00
#
_symmetry.space_group_name_H-M   'P 1'
#
loop_
_entity.id
_entity.type
_entity.pdbx_description
1 polymer ?
#
loop_
_entity_poly.entity_id
_entity_poly.type
_entity_poly.pdbx_seq_one_letter_code
_entity_poly.pdbx_strand_id
1 'polypeptide(L)'
;MTDPPMCVAMAKFSPARDYDANRHANVIDGDYVGDRTDILRLEMADGSTMKSEAISIQDYPTLDERQVDLIGIFEPSFDELFKEHPSYTAYWAKE
;
A
#
# COMPACT_ATOMS: atom_id res chain seq x y z
N MET A 1 5.97 -22.42 12.74
CA MET A 1 6.30 -20.98 12.75
C MET A 1 5.62 -20.41 11.53
N THR A 2 4.33 -20.10 11.67
CA THR A 2 3.52 -19.49 10.62
C THR A 2 4.08 -18.10 10.44
N ASP A 3 4.54 -17.75 9.24
CA ASP A 3 4.97 -16.38 8.98
C ASP A 3 3.86 -15.44 9.46
N PRO A 4 4.18 -14.41 10.27
CA PRO A 4 3.17 -13.43 10.61
C PRO A 4 2.58 -12.91 9.30
N PRO A 5 1.25 -12.70 9.22
CA PRO A 5 0.68 -11.99 8.08
C PRO A 5 1.51 -10.73 7.91
N MET A 6 2.18 -10.55 6.77
CA MET A 6 3.16 -9.47 6.57
C MET A 6 2.53 -8.06 6.61
N CYS A 7 1.28 -7.92 7.07
CA CYS A 7 0.45 -6.72 7.10
C CYS A 7 0.53 -5.96 5.78
N VAL A 8 0.54 -6.71 4.67
CA VAL A 8 0.65 -6.17 3.32
C VAL A 8 -0.74 -5.95 2.75
N ALA A 9 -1.00 -4.75 2.27
CA ALA A 9 -2.16 -4.44 1.47
C ALA A 9 -1.72 -3.92 0.10
N MET A 10 -2.37 -4.41 -0.96
CA MET A 10 -2.16 -3.94 -2.33
C MET A 10 -3.46 -3.32 -2.83
N ALA A 11 -3.36 -2.16 -3.47
CA ALA A 11 -4.53 -1.47 -4.00
C ALA A 11 -4.22 -0.81 -5.34
N LYS A 12 -5.27 -0.65 -6.15
CA LYS A 12 -5.19 0.20 -7.34
C LYS A 12 -4.90 1.63 -6.90
N PHE A 13 -3.93 2.26 -7.55
CA PHE A 13 -3.57 3.64 -7.28
C PHE A 13 -4.17 4.57 -8.34
N SER A 14 -4.90 5.60 -7.90
CA SER A 14 -5.41 6.66 -8.76
C SER A 14 -4.71 7.97 -8.38
N PRO A 15 -3.74 8.43 -9.19
CA PRO A 15 -2.92 9.57 -8.82
C PRO A 15 -3.69 10.90 -8.85
N ALA A 16 -3.33 11.81 -7.95
CA ALA A 16 -3.70 13.21 -8.04
C ALA A 16 -2.90 13.93 -9.15
N ARG A 17 -3.29 15.16 -9.48
CA ARG A 17 -2.69 15.93 -10.60
C ARG A 17 -1.20 16.25 -10.41
N ASP A 18 -0.74 16.29 -9.17
CA ASP A 18 0.62 16.60 -8.75
C ASP A 18 1.52 15.36 -8.62
N TYR A 19 0.99 14.18 -8.95
CA TYR A 19 1.78 12.95 -8.98
C TYR A 19 2.81 12.98 -10.13
N ASP A 20 4.07 12.69 -9.77
CA ASP A 20 5.20 12.53 -10.68
C ASP A 20 5.86 11.16 -10.42
N ALA A 21 5.82 10.27 -11.42
CA ALA A 21 6.35 8.91 -11.31
C ALA A 21 7.84 8.90 -10.94
N ASN A 22 8.67 9.79 -11.51
CA ASN A 22 10.10 9.79 -11.22
C ASN A 22 10.39 10.17 -9.76
N ARG A 23 9.50 10.98 -9.17
CA ARG A 23 9.64 11.45 -7.79
C ARG A 23 8.98 10.52 -6.79
N HIS A 24 7.88 9.85 -7.15
CA HIS A 24 7.03 9.15 -6.19
C HIS A 24 7.00 7.62 -6.39
N ALA A 25 7.31 7.10 -7.58
CA ALA A 25 7.30 5.66 -7.82
C ALA A 25 8.60 5.02 -7.33
N ASN A 26 8.46 3.79 -6.83
CA ASN A 26 9.58 2.90 -6.54
C ASN A 26 9.95 2.07 -7.77
N VAL A 27 8.95 1.78 -8.61
CA VAL A 27 9.09 1.00 -9.85
C VAL A 27 8.40 1.74 -11.00
N ILE A 28 9.08 1.84 -12.14
CA ILE A 28 8.53 2.42 -13.39
C ILE A 28 8.68 1.38 -14.50
N ASP A 29 7.57 0.93 -15.08
CA ASP A 29 7.53 -0.09 -16.15
C ASP A 29 8.35 -1.38 -15.81
N GLY A 30 8.37 -1.75 -14.53
CA GLY A 30 9.11 -2.91 -14.02
C GLY A 30 10.55 -2.62 -13.58
N ASP A 31 11.09 -1.44 -13.87
CA ASP A 31 12.42 -1.03 -13.42
C ASP A 31 12.36 -0.39 -12.04
N TYR A 32 13.15 -0.91 -11.10
CA TYR A 32 13.27 -0.31 -9.77
C TYR A 32 14.10 0.98 -9.83
N VAL A 33 13.49 2.09 -9.40
CA VAL A 33 14.06 3.45 -9.43
C VAL A 33 14.36 4.02 -8.03
N GLY A 34 14.29 3.18 -7.00
CA GLY A 34 14.67 3.49 -5.62
C GLY A 34 13.50 3.58 -4.64
N ASP A 35 13.80 3.55 -3.34
CA ASP A 35 12.78 3.64 -2.31
C ASP A 35 12.24 5.07 -2.15
N ARG A 36 10.95 5.19 -1.79
CA ARG A 36 10.24 6.45 -1.58
C ARG A 36 9.52 6.52 -0.23
N THR A 37 9.68 5.50 0.60
CA THR A 37 9.00 5.36 1.90
C THR A 37 9.16 6.59 2.80
N ASP A 38 10.33 7.24 2.80
CA ASP A 38 10.64 8.38 3.65
C ASP A 38 9.97 9.69 3.22
N ILE A 39 9.55 9.78 1.95
CA ILE A 39 8.91 10.98 1.39
C ILE A 39 7.39 10.83 1.21
N LEU A 40 6.88 9.60 1.25
CA LEU A 40 5.45 9.31 1.09
C LEU A 40 4.72 9.29 2.44
N ARG A 41 3.45 9.68 2.41
CA ARG A 41 2.54 9.63 3.56
C ARG A 41 1.17 9.19 3.10
N LEU A 42 0.43 8.51 3.98
CA LEU A 42 -0.94 8.09 3.72
C LEU A 42 -1.89 8.85 4.62
N GLU A 43 -2.93 9.38 3.99
CA GLU A 43 -4.03 10.06 4.67
C GLU A 43 -5.32 9.34 4.31
N MET A 44 -6.12 9.05 5.34
CA MET A 44 -7.45 8.47 5.21
C MET A 44 -8.44 9.57 4.80
N ALA A 45 -9.63 9.18 4.33
CA ALA A 45 -10.64 10.12 3.85
C ALA A 45 -11.14 11.11 4.92
N ASP A 46 -10.96 10.78 6.20
CA ASP A 46 -11.30 11.63 7.35
C ASP A 46 -10.17 12.58 7.77
N GLY A 47 -9.05 12.58 7.03
CA GLY A 47 -7.87 13.39 7.32
C GLY A 47 -6.92 12.77 8.35
N SER A 48 -7.22 11.58 8.87
CA SER A 48 -6.30 10.87 9.77
C SER A 48 -5.11 10.30 9.00
N THR A 49 -3.93 10.31 9.62
CA THR A 49 -2.73 9.73 9.01
C THR A 49 -2.67 8.24 9.30
N MET A 50 -2.41 7.45 8.27
CA MET A 50 -2.10 6.03 8.43
C MET A 50 -0.57 5.83 8.49
N LYS A 51 -0.11 5.01 9.43
CA LYS A 51 1.30 4.66 9.60
C LYS A 51 1.56 3.25 9.08
N SER A 52 2.58 3.13 8.24
CA SER A 52 3.10 1.85 7.77
C SER A 52 4.63 1.84 7.83
N GLU A 53 5.22 0.66 7.75
CA GLU A 53 6.67 0.48 7.63
C GLU A 53 7.18 1.00 6.30
N ALA A 54 6.48 0.68 5.21
CA ALA A 54 6.81 1.14 3.88
C ALA A 54 5.58 1.42 3.03
N ILE A 55 5.80 2.29 2.04
CA ILE A 55 4.85 2.62 0.97
C ILE A 55 5.63 2.47 -0.32
N SER A 56 5.13 1.62 -1.22
CA SER A 56 5.73 1.40 -2.53
C SER A 56 4.71 1.70 -3.61
N ILE A 57 5.04 2.58 -4.55
CA ILE A 57 4.22 2.82 -5.73
C ILE A 57 4.87 2.12 -6.92
N GLN A 58 4.09 1.28 -7.59
CA GLN A 58 4.46 0.67 -8.87
C GLN A 58 3.66 1.36 -9.99
N ASP A 59 4.37 2.04 -10.89
CA ASP A 59 3.78 2.74 -12.02
C ASP A 59 4.15 2.03 -13.32
N TYR A 60 3.15 1.69 -14.13
CA TYR A 60 3.33 1.09 -15.44
C TYR A 60 2.69 1.99 -16.50
N PRO A 61 3.33 3.13 -16.85
CA PRO A 61 2.81 4.06 -17.86
C PRO A 61 2.53 3.40 -19.21
N THR A 62 3.30 2.37 -19.59
CA THR A 62 3.09 1.64 -20.86
C THR A 62 1.77 0.87 -20.90
N LEU A 63 1.21 0.53 -19.74
CA LEU A 63 -0.04 -0.23 -19.58
C LEU A 63 -1.19 0.64 -19.06
N ASP A 64 -0.93 1.90 -18.71
CA ASP A 64 -1.84 2.75 -17.94
C ASP A 64 -2.31 2.12 -16.61
N GLU A 65 -1.42 1.34 -15.97
CA GLU A 65 -1.68 0.63 -14.73
C GLU A 65 -0.81 1.14 -13.59
N ARG A 66 -1.40 1.23 -12.39
CA ARG A 66 -0.74 1.77 -11.20
C ARG A 66 -1.22 1.04 -9.95
N GLN A 67 -0.29 0.71 -9.09
CA GLN A 67 -0.52 0.00 -7.84
C GLN A 67 0.22 0.67 -6.69
N VAL A 68 -0.37 0.62 -5.50
CA VAL A 68 0.30 0.97 -4.25
C VAL A 68 0.33 -0.25 -3.34
N ASP A 69 1.50 -0.51 -2.77
CA ASP A 69 1.74 -1.54 -1.78
C ASP A 69 2.05 -0.89 -0.45
N LEU A 70 1.31 -1.33 0.57
CA LEU A 70 1.43 -0.88 1.94
C LEU A 70 1.98 -2.03 2.75
N ILE A 71 3.15 -1.84 3.36
CA ILE A 71 3.86 -2.90 4.08
C ILE A 71 3.93 -2.52 5.56
N GLY A 72 3.59 -3.46 6.45
CA GLY A 72 3.67 -3.24 7.89
C GLY A 72 2.73 -2.14 8.37
N ILE A 73 1.42 -2.25 8.10
CA ILE A 73 0.43 -1.26 8.58
C ILE A 73 0.31 -1.34 10.12
N PHE A 74 0.61 -0.22 10.79
CA PHE A 74 0.67 -0.13 12.25
C PHE A 74 -0.57 0.57 12.85
N GLU A 75 -0.96 1.72 12.29
CA GLU A 75 -2.05 2.56 12.82
C GLU A 75 -2.85 3.17 11.66
N PRO A 76 -4.19 3.03 11.62
CA PRO A 76 -4.98 2.06 12.41
C PRO A 76 -4.48 0.64 12.19
N SER A 77 -4.78 -0.28 13.12
CA SER A 77 -4.24 -1.64 13.00
C SER A 77 -4.75 -2.33 11.74
N PHE A 78 -3.95 -3.25 11.19
CA PHE A 78 -4.37 -4.05 10.03
C PHE A 78 -5.73 -4.73 10.26
N ASP A 79 -5.94 -5.29 11.45
CA ASP A 79 -7.21 -5.91 11.83
C ASP A 79 -8.37 -4.91 11.83
N GLU A 80 -8.16 -3.70 12.34
CA GLU A 80 -9.19 -2.67 12.35
C GLU A 80 -9.62 -2.27 10.94
N LEU A 81 -8.66 -2.17 10.02
CA LEU A 81 -8.91 -1.83 8.62
C LEU A 81 -9.59 -2.96 7.84
N PHE A 82 -9.24 -4.22 8.11
CA PHE A 82 -9.62 -5.34 7.26
C PHE A 82 -10.56 -6.36 7.89
N LYS A 83 -10.97 -6.24 9.16
CA LYS A 83 -11.85 -7.23 9.85
C LYS A 83 -13.13 -7.59 9.10
N GLU A 84 -13.68 -6.65 8.34
CA GLU A 84 -14.91 -6.83 7.55
C GLU A 84 -14.64 -7.31 6.12
N HIS A 85 -13.38 -7.36 5.69
CA HIS A 85 -13.00 -7.78 4.34
C HIS A 85 -13.15 -9.30 4.19
N PRO A 86 -13.83 -9.81 3.14
CA PRO A 86 -14.09 -11.24 2.98
C PRO A 86 -12.83 -12.11 3.04
N SER A 87 -11.71 -11.67 2.47
CA SER A 87 -10.43 -12.41 2.53
C SER A 87 -9.85 -12.48 3.94
N TYR A 88 -10.01 -11.42 4.73
CA TYR A 88 -9.57 -11.40 6.12
C TYR A 88 -10.42 -12.37 6.94
N THR A 89 -11.75 -12.28 6.81
CA THR A 89 -12.67 -13.21 7.47
C THR A 89 -12.42 -14.66 7.03
N ALA A 90 -12.19 -14.93 5.75
CA ALA A 90 -11.94 -16.29 5.27
C ALA A 90 -10.64 -16.89 5.82
N TYR A 91 -9.64 -16.06 6.12
CA TYR A 91 -8.37 -16.48 6.70
C TYR A 91 -8.49 -16.69 8.22
N TRP A 92 -9.09 -15.74 8.94
CA TRP A 92 -9.16 -15.73 10.41
C TRP A 92 -10.39 -16.40 11.02
N ALA A 93 -11.49 -16.57 10.28
CA ALA A 93 -12.70 -17.26 10.78
C ALA A 93 -12.57 -18.79 10.86
N LYS A 94 -11.37 -19.33 10.62
CA LYS A 94 -11.06 -20.76 10.77
C LYS A 94 -10.42 -21.12 12.11
N GLU A 95 -10.45 -20.20 13.09
CA GLU A 95 -10.16 -20.52 14.49
C GLU A 95 -11.42 -20.80 15.31
#